data_AF-A0AAE3ZRE2-F1
#
_entry.id   AF-A0AAE3ZRE2-F1
#
_cell.length_a   1.000
_cell.length_b   1.000
_cell.length_c   1.000
_cell.angle_alpha   90.00
_cell.angle_beta   90.00
_cell.angle_gamma   90.00
#
_symmetry.space_group_name_H-M   'P 1'
#
loop_
_entity.id
_entity.type
_entity.pdbx_description
1 polymer ?
#
loop_
_entity_poly.entity_id
_entity_poly.type
_entity_poly.pdbx_seq_one_letter_code
_entity_poly.pdbx_strand_id
1 'polypeptide(L)' 'MVALEVKLASDVSDEDVKHLRWLRDRLGPDLLDAAVITTGPDAYRRADGIAVIPAALLGA' A
#
# COMPACT_ATOMS: atom_id res chain seq x y z
N MET A 1 11.16 8.67 2.32
CA MET A 1 11.05 7.21 2.53
C MET A 1 9.82 6.66 1.80
N VAL A 2 9.80 5.38 1.43
CA VAL A 2 8.60 4.69 0.93
C VAL A 2 8.17 3.63 1.94
N ALA A 3 6.88 3.54 2.25
CA ALA A 3 6.33 2.52 3.14
C ALA A 3 5.66 1.39 2.34
N LEU A 4 5.96 0.14 2.71
CA LEU A 4 5.37 -1.05 2.11
C LEU A 4 4.70 -1.88 3.19
N GLU A 5 3.43 -2.25 2.99
CA GLU A 5 2.71 -3.21 3.83
C GLU A 5 2.31 -4.43 2.99
N VAL A 6 2.62 -5.64 3.45
CA VAL A 6 2.31 -6.87 2.71
C VAL A 6 1.09 -7.54 3.32
N LYS A 7 0.12 -7.95 2.49
CA LYS A 7 -1.10 -8.64 2.90
C LYS A 7 -1.32 -9.92 2.08
N LEU A 8 -1.74 -10.99 2.76
CA LEU A 8 -2.22 -12.23 2.14
C LEU A 8 -3.73 -12.15 1.89
N ALA A 9 -4.17 -11.08 1.25
CA ALA A 9 -5.55 -10.84 0.82
C ALA A 9 -5.52 -10.37 -0.63
N SER A 10 -6.53 -10.76 -1.42
CA SER A 10 -6.66 -10.36 -2.83
C SER A 10 -7.14 -8.92 -3.02
N ASP A 11 -7.92 -8.44 -2.06
CA ASP A 11 -8.55 -7.12 -2.08
C ASP A 11 -8.07 -6.32 -0.87
N VAL A 12 -7.99 -5.00 -1.01
CA VAL A 12 -7.48 -4.10 0.03
C VAL A 12 -8.59 -3.17 0.48
N SER A 13 -8.97 -3.28 1.76
CA SER A 13 -10.00 -2.45 2.37
C SER A 13 -9.41 -1.23 3.10
N ASP A 14 -10.25 -0.35 3.65
CA ASP A 14 -9.82 0.76 4.51
C ASP A 14 -9.11 0.31 5.79
N GLU A 15 -9.51 -0.84 6.34
CA GLU A 15 -8.85 -1.39 7.53
C GLU A 15 -7.43 -1.85 7.24
N ASP A 16 -7.15 -2.33 6.02
CA ASP A 16 -5.85 -2.87 5.64
C ASP A 16 -4.76 -1.80 5.53
N VAL A 17 -5.12 -0.53 5.41
CA VAL A 17 -4.19 0.59 5.22
C VAL A 17 -4.10 1.54 6.42
N LYS A 18 -4.78 1.24 7.52
CA LYS A 18 -4.77 2.12 8.70
C LYS A 18 -3.38 2.37 9.25
N HIS A 19 -2.46 1.39 9.16
CA HIS A 19 -1.08 1.55 9.61
C HIS A 19 -0.28 2.48 8.69
N LEU A 20 -0.47 2.36 7.37
CA LEU A 20 0.14 3.28 6.41
C LEU A 20 -0.38 4.71 6.58
N ARG A 21 -1.68 4.88 6.84
CA ARG A 21 -2.28 6.20 7.14
C ARG A 21 -1.70 6.79 8.43
N TRP A 22 -1.67 6.01 9.51
CA TRP A 22 -1.04 6.42 10.76
C TRP A 22 0.43 6.82 10.58
N LEU A 23 1.19 6.05 9.79
CA LEU A 23 2.59 6.35 9.52
C LEU A 23 2.75 7.64 8.72
N ARG A 24 1.88 7.87 7.72
CA ARG A 24 1.84 9.12 6.97
C ARG A 24 1.54 10.31 7.87
N ASP A 25 0.62 10.18 8.81
CA ASP A 25 0.32 11.24 9.77
C ASP A 25 1.52 11.54 10.69
N ARG A 26 2.32 10.53 11.00
CA ARG A 26 3.50 10.68 11.86
C ARG A 26 4.69 11.33 11.17
N LEU A 27 4.91 11.00 9.90
CA LEU A 27 6.09 11.41 9.13
C LEU A 27 5.83 12.59 8.20
N GLY A 28 4.57 12.85 7.86
CA GLY A 28 4.17 13.91 6.93
C GLY A 28 4.97 13.85 5.62
N PRO A 29 5.66 14.95 5.24
CA PRO A 29 6.37 15.04 3.97
C PRO A 29 7.59 14.12 3.86
N ASP A 30 8.10 13.56 4.95
CA ASP A 30 9.23 12.63 4.92
C ASP A 30 8.84 11.25 4.37
N LEU A 31 7.53 10.95 4.35
CA LEU A 31 6.96 9.79 3.65
C LEU A 31 6.59 10.20 2.22
N LEU A 32 7.39 9.75 1.25
CA LEU A 32 7.23 10.07 -0.16
C LEU A 32 6.07 9.32 -0.80
N ASP A 33 5.92 8.04 -0.45
CA ASP A 33 4.81 7.22 -0.95
C ASP A 33 4.54 6.01 -0.03
N ALA A 34 3.35 5.40 -0.19
CA ALA A 34 2.93 4.20 0.52
C ALA A 34 2.23 3.22 -0.42
N ALA A 35 2.55 1.93 -0.28
CA ALA A 35 1.93 0.87 -1.06
C ALA A 35 1.59 -0.37 -0.20
N VAL A 36 0.51 -1.05 -0.59
CA VAL A 36 0.19 -2.40 -0.15
C VAL A 36 0.61 -3.38 -1.25
N ILE A 37 1.40 -4.38 -0.86
CA ILE A 37 1.68 -5.54 -1.71
C ILE A 37 0.64 -6.61 -1.40
N THR A 38 -0.09 -7.04 -2.43
CA THR A 38 -1.24 -7.95 -2.33
C THR A 38 -1.01 -9.23 -3.14
N THR A 39 -1.82 -10.26 -2.89
CA THR A 39 -1.93 -11.45 -3.74
C THR A 39 -3.03 -11.32 -4.81
N GLY A 40 -3.69 -10.16 -4.91
CA GLY A 40 -4.70 -9.87 -5.93
C GLY A 40 -4.12 -9.73 -7.34
N PRO A 41 -4.97 -9.76 -8.38
CA PRO A 41 -4.51 -9.74 -9.76
C PRO A 41 -4.18 -8.33 -10.29
N ASP A 42 -4.81 -7.29 -9.76
CA ASP A 42 -4.81 -5.96 -10.35
C ASP A 42 -3.98 -4.95 -9.55
N ALA A 43 -3.21 -4.13 -10.28
CA ALA A 43 -2.56 -2.96 -9.73
C ALA A 43 -3.46 -1.73 -9.88
N TYR A 44 -3.62 -0.94 -8.82
CA TYR A 44 -4.42 0.28 -8.86
C TYR A 44 -3.99 1.28 -7.79
N ARG A 45 -4.42 2.54 -7.97
CA ARG A 45 -4.28 3.58 -6.95
C ARG A 45 -5.61 3.75 -6.23
N ARG A 46 -5.56 3.71 -4.90
CA ARG A 46 -6.72 4.06 -4.07
C ARG A 46 -6.94 5.57 -4.01
N ALA A 47 -8.16 5.98 -3.66
CA ALA A 47 -8.54 7.38 -3.52
C ALA A 47 -7.73 8.15 -2.45
N ASP A 48 -7.25 7.45 -1.42
CA ASP A 48 -6.37 8.01 -0.37
C ASP A 48 -4.90 8.06 -0.78
N GLY A 49 -4.62 7.79 -2.05
CA GLY A 49 -3.29 7.84 -2.62
C GLY A 49 -2.39 6.74 -2.08
N ILE A 50 -2.88 5.56 -1.70
CA ILE A 50 -2.05 4.35 -1.44
C ILE A 50 -2.08 3.44 -2.66
N ALA A 51 -0.92 2.94 -3.09
CA ALA A 51 -0.83 2.05 -4.24
C ALA A 51 -1.13 0.62 -3.80
N VAL A 52 -1.85 -0.14 -4.62
CA VAL A 52 -2.04 -1.57 -4.44
C VAL A 52 -1.30 -2.26 -5.56
N ILE A 53 -0.36 -3.13 -5.20
CA ILE A 53 0.59 -3.74 -6.13
C ILE A 53 0.55 -5.26 -5.93
N PRO A 54 0.10 -6.05 -6.91
CA PRO A 54 0.25 -7.49 -6.90
C PRO A 54 1.71 -7.90 -6.73
N ALA A 55 1.99 -8.82 -5.81
CA ALA A 55 3.33 -9.37 -5.60
C ALA A 55 3.92 -9.97 -6.88
N ALA A 56 3.06 -10.51 -7.76
CA ALA A 56 3.43 -11.05 -9.06
C ALA A 56 4.09 -10.03 -10.00
N LEU A 57 3.92 -8.72 -9.77
CA LEU A 57 4.55 -7.66 -10.57
C LEU A 57 5.96 -7.27 -10.08
N LEU A 58 6.44 -7.84 -8.97
CA LEU A 58 7.71 -7.46 -8.34
C LEU A 58 8.86 -8.46 -8.58
N GLY A 59 8.60 -9.53 -9.33
CA GLY A 59 9.61 -10.51 -9.74
C GLY A 59 10.01 -10.29 -11.19
N ALA A 60 11.11 -9.56 -11.41
CA ALA A 60 11.88 -9.61 -12.65
C ALA A 60 12.93 -10.71 -12.56
#